data_AF-A0A7L0MIF3-F1
#
_entry.id   AF-A0A7L0MIF3-F1
#
_cell.length_a   1.000
_cell.length_b   1.000
_cell.length_c   1.000
_cell.angle_alpha   90.00
_cell.angle_beta   90.00
_cell.angle_gamma   90.00
#
_symmetry.space_group_name_H-M   'P 1'
#
loop_
_entity.id
_entity.type
_entity.pdbx_description
1 polymer ?
#
loop_
_entity_poly.entity_id
_entity_poly.type
_entity_poly.pdbx_seq_one_letter_code
_entity_poly.pdbx_strand_id
1 'polypeptide(L)'
;RGISTDEAPKRPLTAYFRFLVENRPVFKQKNPEINGRELLRKMAGAWRELPASQKQVYEEASKTEWQRYGKEVAAYKAQLTPAQAAALKEERRRQQAKRRSLKIKRELTMLGKPKKPRNAFNIFVSEMFKASEGISPMAKLKQLHDMWQKLSSSQKQPYMQLAEDDKIRYENEIKLWEAKMIQLGREDLVRSKQKKPKKKTAETAKKAEPVRASSREQKVKLKSKKSEE
;
A
#
# COMPACT_ATOMS: atom_id res chain seq x y z
N ARG A 1 -13.88 8.76 20.23
CA ARG A 1 -14.09 8.49 18.78
C ARG A 1 -12.84 8.97 18.05
N GLY A 2 -12.26 8.17 17.16
CA GLY A 2 -11.02 8.54 16.47
C GLY A 2 -11.30 9.55 15.35
N ILE A 3 -10.49 10.61 15.28
CA ILE A 3 -10.62 11.64 14.24
C ILE A 3 -10.22 11.03 12.90
N SER A 4 -11.09 11.18 11.91
CA SER A 4 -10.88 10.69 10.55
C SER A 4 -10.66 11.87 9.60
N THR A 5 -9.89 11.64 8.55
CA THR A 5 -9.79 12.57 7.41
C THR A 5 -11.13 13.03 6.81
N ASP A 6 -12.24 12.35 7.09
CA ASP A 6 -13.59 12.72 6.61
C ASP A 6 -14.21 13.92 7.36
N GLU A 7 -13.73 14.23 8.57
CA GLU A 7 -14.17 15.39 9.37
C GLU A 7 -13.52 16.71 8.93
N ALA A 8 -12.47 16.64 8.10
CA ALA A 8 -11.82 17.83 7.56
C ALA A 8 -12.69 18.48 6.46
N PRO A 9 -12.76 19.83 6.40
CA PRO A 9 -13.44 20.51 5.31
C PRO A 9 -12.96 19.99 3.95
N LYS A 10 -13.92 19.77 3.04
CA LYS A 10 -13.64 19.24 1.68
C LYS A 10 -13.38 20.39 0.72
N ARG A 11 -12.44 20.19 -0.20
CA ARG A 11 -12.13 21.20 -1.22
C ARG A 11 -13.38 21.49 -2.05
N PRO A 12 -13.71 22.77 -2.31
CA PRO A 12 -14.87 23.12 -3.10
C PRO A 12 -14.65 22.73 -4.57
N LEU A 13 -15.76 22.63 -5.30
CA LEU A 13 -15.72 22.34 -6.73
C LEU A 13 -15.14 23.54 -7.49
N THR A 14 -14.39 23.24 -8.55
CA THR A 14 -13.98 24.29 -9.51
C THR A 14 -15.17 24.72 -10.36
N ALA A 15 -15.06 25.86 -11.03
CA ALA A 15 -16.08 26.37 -11.96
C ALA A 15 -16.60 25.30 -12.94
N TYR A 16 -15.69 24.57 -13.59
CA TYR A 16 -16.02 23.48 -14.50
C TYR A 16 -16.77 22.34 -13.80
N PHE A 17 -16.30 21.86 -12.65
CA PHE A 17 -16.97 20.76 -11.94
C PHE A 17 -18.34 21.17 -11.39
N ARG A 18 -18.50 22.45 -11.01
CA ARG A 18 -19.78 23.02 -10.62
C ARG A 18 -20.76 22.98 -11.81
N PHE A 19 -20.34 23.48 -12.97
CA PHE A 19 -21.11 23.36 -14.22
C PHE A 19 -21.50 21.91 -14.50
N LEU A 20 -20.56 20.96 -14.39
CA LEU A 20 -20.84 19.54 -14.60
C LEU A 20 -21.91 19.00 -13.64
N VAL A 21 -21.81 19.30 -12.35
CA VAL A 21 -22.78 18.80 -11.34
C VAL A 21 -24.18 19.35 -11.61
N GLU A 22 -24.29 20.65 -11.88
CA GLU A 22 -25.57 21.31 -12.14
C GLU A 22 -26.22 20.87 -13.45
N ASN A 23 -25.42 20.66 -14.50
CA ASN A 23 -25.92 20.35 -15.84
C ASN A 23 -26.07 18.85 -16.10
N ARG A 24 -25.39 17.97 -15.35
CA ARG A 24 -25.45 16.52 -15.57
C ARG A 24 -26.87 15.93 -15.59
N PRO A 25 -27.81 16.32 -14.70
CA PRO A 25 -29.19 15.84 -14.77
C PRO A 25 -29.88 16.22 -16.08
N VAL A 26 -29.74 17.47 -16.53
CA VAL A 26 -30.32 17.98 -17.78
C VAL A 26 -29.75 17.23 -18.99
N PHE A 27 -28.43 17.06 -19.02
CA PHE A 27 -27.77 16.30 -20.08
C PHE A 27 -28.19 14.84 -20.10
N LYS A 28 -28.35 14.20 -18.93
CA LYS A 28 -28.79 12.80 -18.83
C LYS A 28 -30.25 12.64 -19.25
N GLN A 29 -31.11 13.59 -18.92
CA GLN A 29 -32.51 13.59 -19.35
C GLN A 29 -32.65 13.72 -20.87
N LYS A 30 -31.85 14.59 -21.49
CA LYS A 30 -31.81 14.74 -22.95
C LYS A 30 -31.10 13.58 -23.68
N ASN A 31 -30.33 12.78 -22.96
CA ASN A 31 -29.52 11.69 -23.50
C ASN A 31 -29.61 10.44 -22.59
N PRO A 32 -30.81 9.84 -22.41
CA PRO A 32 -31.01 8.76 -21.44
C PRO A 32 -30.19 7.51 -21.78
N GLU A 33 -30.03 7.20 -23.07
CA GLU A 33 -29.30 6.02 -23.56
C GLU A 33 -27.76 6.17 -23.49
N ILE A 34 -27.25 7.40 -23.33
CA ILE A 34 -25.81 7.65 -23.41
C ILE A 34 -25.12 7.23 -22.09
N ASN A 35 -24.00 6.52 -22.25
CA ASN A 35 -23.17 6.13 -21.13
C ASN A 35 -22.54 7.35 -20.44
N GLY A 36 -22.25 7.25 -19.14
CA GLY A 36 -21.78 8.40 -18.37
C GLY A 36 -20.46 9.01 -18.88
N ARG A 37 -19.61 8.23 -19.56
CA ARG A 37 -18.31 8.69 -20.07
C ARG A 37 -18.46 9.55 -21.33
N GLU A 38 -19.35 9.15 -22.22
CA GLU A 38 -19.76 9.96 -23.39
C GLU A 38 -20.53 11.20 -22.99
N LEU A 39 -21.41 11.08 -21.98
CA LEU A 39 -22.11 12.23 -21.43
C LEU A 39 -21.13 13.28 -20.91
N LEU A 40 -20.10 12.84 -20.18
CA LEU A 40 -19.05 13.73 -19.69
C LEU A 40 -18.26 14.38 -20.84
N ARG A 41 -17.98 13.66 -21.93
CA ARG A 41 -17.37 14.24 -23.13
C ARG A 41 -18.25 15.32 -23.78
N LYS A 42 -19.57 15.08 -23.88
CA LYS A 42 -20.53 16.08 -24.39
C LYS A 42 -20.55 17.34 -23.51
N MET A 43 -20.66 17.19 -22.19
CA MET A 43 -20.63 18.33 -21.27
C MET A 43 -19.28 19.08 -21.31
N ALA A 44 -18.17 18.37 -21.49
CA ALA A 44 -16.85 18.99 -21.67
C ALA A 44 -16.74 19.81 -22.97
N GLY A 45 -17.47 19.42 -24.01
CA GLY A 45 -17.65 20.21 -25.23
C GLY A 45 -18.49 21.46 -24.97
N ALA A 46 -19.66 21.29 -24.36
CA ALA A 46 -20.56 22.40 -24.01
C ALA A 46 -19.89 23.45 -23.11
N TRP A 47 -19.06 23.02 -22.15
CA TRP A 47 -18.26 23.95 -21.34
C TRP A 47 -17.26 24.75 -22.18
N ARG A 48 -16.62 24.15 -23.19
CA ARG A 48 -15.68 24.87 -24.06
C ARG A 48 -16.39 25.94 -24.87
N GLU A 49 -17.57 25.63 -25.39
CA GLU A 49 -18.42 26.54 -26.18
C GLU A 49 -19.15 27.59 -25.33
N LEU A 50 -19.24 27.38 -24.01
CA LEU A 50 -19.94 28.30 -23.10
C LEU A 50 -19.34 29.72 -23.18
N PRO A 51 -20.17 30.78 -23.33
CA PRO A 51 -19.69 32.16 -23.37
C PRO A 51 -18.88 32.54 -22.12
N ALA A 52 -17.91 33.43 -22.28
CA ALA A 52 -17.07 33.90 -21.18
C ALA A 52 -17.89 34.49 -20.02
N SER A 53 -18.95 35.25 -20.33
CA SER A 53 -19.85 35.82 -19.32
C SER A 53 -20.54 34.75 -18.47
N GLN A 54 -20.99 33.64 -19.08
CA GLN A 54 -21.61 32.55 -18.35
C GLN A 54 -20.58 31.73 -17.56
N LYS A 55 -19.37 31.50 -18.12
CA LYS A 55 -18.26 30.88 -17.39
C LYS A 55 -17.88 31.68 -16.15
N GLN A 56 -17.87 33.01 -16.26
CA GLN A 56 -17.48 33.91 -15.18
C GLN A 56 -18.36 33.74 -13.94
N VAL A 57 -19.67 33.50 -14.11
CA VAL A 57 -20.59 33.20 -12.98
C VAL A 57 -20.11 31.98 -12.17
N TYR A 58 -19.70 30.92 -12.85
CA TYR A 58 -19.16 29.72 -12.18
C TYR A 58 -17.79 29.96 -11.54
N GLU A 59 -16.96 30.79 -12.16
CA GLU A 59 -15.64 31.17 -11.62
C GLU A 59 -15.75 32.00 -10.36
N GLU A 60 -16.63 33.01 -10.35
CA GLU A 60 -16.90 33.84 -9.18
C GLU A 60 -17.48 32.99 -8.04
N ALA A 61 -18.45 32.13 -8.34
CA ALA A 61 -19.00 31.22 -7.33
C ALA A 61 -17.95 30.26 -6.77
N SER A 62 -17.07 29.74 -7.62
CA SER A 62 -15.92 28.92 -7.22
C SER A 62 -14.94 29.70 -6.35
N LYS A 63 -14.61 30.96 -6.69
CA LYS A 63 -13.71 31.82 -5.91
C LYS A 63 -14.27 32.06 -4.50
N THR A 64 -15.56 32.39 -4.40
CA THR A 64 -16.24 32.62 -3.12
C THR A 64 -16.22 31.37 -2.24
N GLU A 65 -16.49 30.19 -2.81
CA GLU A 65 -16.39 28.95 -2.04
C GLU A 65 -14.96 28.59 -1.62
N TRP A 66 -13.96 28.91 -2.45
CA TRP A 66 -12.56 28.75 -2.06
C TRP A 66 -12.18 29.63 -0.87
N GLN A 67 -12.68 30.86 -0.82
CA GLN A 67 -12.49 31.74 0.34
C GLN A 67 -13.18 31.18 1.59
N ARG A 68 -14.42 30.70 1.46
CA ARG A 68 -15.15 30.04 2.58
C ARG A 68 -14.39 28.82 3.09
N TYR A 69 -13.98 27.94 2.19
CA TYR A 69 -13.17 26.77 2.50
C TYR A 69 -11.86 27.12 3.20
N GLY A 70 -11.19 28.19 2.78
CA GLY A 70 -9.98 28.68 3.44
C GLY A 70 -10.21 29.01 4.92
N LYS A 71 -11.31 29.72 5.22
CA LYS A 71 -11.72 30.06 6.59
C LYS A 71 -12.10 28.80 7.39
N GLU A 72 -12.87 27.89 6.80
CA GLU A 72 -13.27 26.61 7.43
C GLU A 72 -12.05 25.75 7.77
N VAL A 73 -11.07 25.64 6.86
CA VAL A 73 -9.84 24.87 7.10
C VAL A 73 -8.98 25.52 8.19
N ALA A 74 -8.89 26.85 8.22
CA ALA A 74 -8.15 27.56 9.25
C ALA A 74 -8.78 27.31 10.63
N ALA A 75 -10.11 27.46 10.74
CA ALA A 75 -10.84 27.18 11.97
C ALA A 75 -10.69 25.71 12.39
N TYR A 76 -10.86 24.76 11.47
CA TYR A 76 -10.68 23.34 11.73
C TYR A 76 -9.28 23.03 12.26
N LYS A 77 -8.23 23.57 11.63
CA LYS A 77 -6.84 23.36 12.09
C LYS A 77 -6.58 23.97 13.47
N ALA A 78 -7.16 25.12 13.77
CA ALA A 78 -7.01 25.78 15.07
C ALA A 78 -7.68 24.98 16.21
N GLN A 79 -8.72 24.21 15.91
CA GLN A 79 -9.41 23.35 16.89
C GLN A 79 -8.65 22.04 17.19
N LEU A 80 -7.69 21.64 16.36
CA LEU A 80 -6.98 20.37 16.53
C LEU A 80 -5.91 20.46 17.61
N THR A 81 -5.86 19.44 18.48
CA THR A 81 -4.72 19.28 19.37
C THR A 81 -3.49 18.76 18.59
N PRO A 82 -2.25 18.97 19.09
CA PRO A 82 -1.05 18.46 18.44
C PRO A 82 -1.08 16.94 18.18
N ALA A 83 -1.65 16.16 19.11
CA ALA A 83 -1.79 14.72 18.97
C ALA A 83 -2.76 14.34 17.83
N GLN A 84 -3.88 15.06 17.70
CA GLN A 84 -4.86 14.84 16.65
C GLN A 84 -4.29 15.23 15.26
N ALA A 85 -3.57 16.35 15.19
CA ALA A 85 -2.88 16.78 13.97
C ALA A 85 -1.83 15.74 13.52
N ALA A 86 -1.06 15.17 14.46
CA ALA A 86 -0.10 14.11 14.19
C ALA A 86 -0.79 12.82 13.69
N ALA A 87 -1.90 12.42 14.32
CA ALA A 87 -2.69 11.25 13.91
C ALA A 87 -3.23 11.41 12.48
N LEU A 88 -3.78 12.58 12.13
CA LEU A 88 -4.26 12.89 10.78
C LEU A 88 -3.13 12.88 9.74
N LYS A 89 -1.94 13.38 10.10
CA LYS A 89 -0.76 13.34 9.22
C LYS A 89 -0.33 11.90 8.93
N GLU A 90 -0.31 11.04 9.95
CA GLU A 90 0.03 9.63 9.81
C GLU A 90 -1.04 8.86 9.01
N GLU A 91 -2.32 9.14 9.24
CA GLU A 91 -3.41 8.56 8.44
C GLU A 91 -3.25 8.91 6.94
N ARG A 92 -3.02 10.18 6.61
CA ARG A 92 -2.75 10.63 5.23
C ARG A 92 -1.52 9.93 4.64
N ARG A 93 -0.45 9.77 5.41
CA ARG A 93 0.76 9.04 4.99
C ARG A 93 0.43 7.59 4.63
N ARG A 94 -0.34 6.90 5.48
CA ARG A 94 -0.80 5.51 5.25
C ARG A 94 -1.69 5.40 4.02
N GLN A 95 -2.65 6.30 3.86
CA GLN A 95 -3.52 6.33 2.68
C GLN A 95 -2.71 6.57 1.40
N GLN A 96 -1.76 7.51 1.41
CA GLN A 96 -0.90 7.78 0.25
C GLN A 96 0.02 6.60 -0.07
N ALA A 97 0.62 5.97 0.95
CA ALA A 97 1.43 4.76 0.77
C ALA A 97 0.60 3.61 0.17
N LYS A 98 -0.64 3.41 0.63
CA LYS A 98 -1.58 2.43 0.05
C LYS A 98 -1.92 2.75 -1.40
N ARG A 99 -2.18 4.02 -1.75
CA ARG A 99 -2.43 4.43 -3.14
C ARG A 99 -1.22 4.18 -4.03
N ARG A 100 0.00 4.51 -3.55
CA ARG A 100 1.26 4.25 -4.26
C ARG A 100 1.49 2.75 -4.46
N SER A 101 1.31 1.93 -3.43
CA SER A 101 1.49 0.48 -3.53
C SER A 101 0.50 -0.16 -4.50
N LEU A 102 -0.75 0.29 -4.52
CA LEU A 102 -1.75 -0.17 -5.48
C LEU A 102 -1.42 0.25 -6.92
N LYS A 103 -0.89 1.46 -7.14
CA LYS A 103 -0.44 1.91 -8.46
C LYS A 103 0.71 1.03 -8.98
N ILE A 104 1.73 0.82 -8.14
CA ILE A 104 2.86 -0.06 -8.46
C ILE A 104 2.37 -1.49 -8.74
N LYS A 105 1.46 -2.03 -7.91
CA LYS A 105 0.91 -3.38 -8.12
C LYS A 105 0.18 -3.49 -9.46
N ARG A 106 -0.63 -2.50 -9.84
CA ARG A 106 -1.32 -2.46 -11.14
C ARG A 106 -0.33 -2.42 -12.29
N GLU A 107 0.68 -1.57 -12.21
CA GLU A 107 1.75 -1.49 -13.22
C GLU A 107 2.46 -2.83 -13.38
N LEU A 108 2.88 -3.46 -12.28
CA LEU A 108 3.52 -4.78 -12.33
C LEU A 108 2.60 -5.87 -12.91
N THR A 109 1.30 -5.77 -12.67
CA THR A 109 0.30 -6.69 -13.24
C THR A 109 0.16 -6.47 -14.75
N MET A 110 0.10 -5.22 -15.20
CA MET A 110 0.06 -4.86 -16.62
C MET A 110 1.32 -5.29 -17.37
N LEU A 111 2.49 -5.23 -16.71
CA LEU A 111 3.76 -5.71 -17.25
C LEU A 111 3.90 -7.25 -17.20
N GLY A 112 2.87 -7.97 -16.74
CA GLY A 112 2.87 -9.43 -16.69
C GLY A 112 3.88 -10.02 -15.72
N LYS A 113 4.20 -9.33 -14.61
CA LYS A 113 5.17 -9.83 -13.64
C LYS A 113 4.74 -11.21 -13.08
N PRO A 114 5.60 -12.23 -13.15
CA PRO A 114 5.31 -13.57 -12.63
C PRO A 114 4.83 -13.56 -11.18
N LYS A 115 3.78 -14.35 -10.89
CA LYS A 115 3.28 -14.54 -9.52
C LYS A 115 4.31 -15.33 -8.71
N LYS A 116 4.45 -14.97 -7.43
CA LYS A 116 5.32 -15.65 -6.48
C LYS A 116 5.02 -17.16 -6.42
N PRO A 117 6.03 -17.99 -6.09
CA PRO A 117 5.84 -19.42 -6.03
C PRO A 117 4.86 -19.78 -4.91
N ARG A 118 3.98 -20.74 -5.18
CA ARG A 118 3.03 -21.30 -4.24
C ARG A 118 3.75 -22.27 -3.32
N ASN A 119 3.48 -22.18 -2.02
CA ASN A 119 3.94 -23.18 -1.07
C ASN A 119 2.98 -24.39 -1.06
N ALA A 120 3.40 -25.48 -0.44
CA ALA A 120 2.62 -26.73 -0.38
C ALA A 120 1.20 -26.51 0.16
N PHE A 121 1.06 -25.70 1.22
CA PHE A 121 -0.23 -25.37 1.80
C PHE A 121 -1.13 -24.57 0.85
N ASN A 122 -0.60 -23.60 0.10
CA ASN A 122 -1.37 -22.81 -0.87
C ASN A 122 -1.90 -23.70 -2.01
N ILE A 123 -1.12 -24.72 -2.40
CA ILE A 123 -1.53 -25.71 -3.41
C ILE A 123 -2.65 -26.58 -2.85
N PHE A 124 -2.45 -27.14 -1.65
CA PHE A 124 -3.49 -27.89 -0.93
C PHE A 124 -4.79 -27.08 -0.76
N VAL A 125 -4.69 -25.83 -0.32
CA VAL A 125 -5.84 -24.94 -0.19
C VAL A 125 -6.50 -24.71 -1.54
N SER A 126 -5.74 -24.49 -2.61
CA SER A 126 -6.33 -24.26 -3.93
C SER A 126 -7.11 -25.47 -4.47
N GLU A 127 -6.71 -26.69 -4.10
CA GLU A 127 -7.42 -27.93 -4.46
C GLU A 127 -8.64 -28.17 -3.57
N MET A 128 -8.49 -27.95 -2.27
CA MET A 128 -9.52 -28.27 -1.27
C MET A 128 -10.57 -27.16 -1.09
N PHE A 129 -10.29 -25.94 -1.54
CA PHE A 129 -11.21 -24.82 -1.44
C PHE A 129 -12.34 -24.95 -2.48
N LYS A 130 -13.30 -25.84 -2.20
CA LYS A 130 -14.55 -25.98 -2.96
C LYS A 130 -15.53 -24.89 -2.53
N ALA A 131 -16.21 -24.29 -3.51
CA ALA A 131 -17.21 -23.26 -3.28
C ALA A 131 -18.52 -23.87 -2.73
N SER A 132 -18.54 -24.26 -1.46
CA SER A 132 -19.80 -24.52 -0.75
C SER A 132 -20.47 -23.21 -0.30
N GLU A 133 -21.78 -23.11 -0.47
CA GLU A 133 -22.57 -22.00 0.06
C GLU A 133 -22.65 -22.10 1.61
N GLY A 134 -22.69 -20.96 2.30
CA GLY A 134 -23.01 -20.91 3.74
C GLY A 134 -21.84 -20.83 4.75
N ILE A 135 -20.59 -21.11 4.36
CA ILE A 135 -19.42 -20.95 5.26
C ILE A 135 -18.57 -19.75 4.81
N SER A 136 -18.29 -18.82 5.73
CA SER A 136 -17.39 -17.69 5.48
C SER A 136 -16.01 -18.16 4.96
N PRO A 137 -15.44 -17.54 3.91
CA PRO A 137 -14.13 -17.93 3.37
C PRO A 137 -13.01 -18.00 4.41
N MET A 138 -13.06 -17.16 5.44
CA MET A 138 -12.09 -17.19 6.55
C MET A 138 -12.27 -18.41 7.45
N ALA A 139 -13.51 -18.82 7.73
CA ALA A 139 -13.78 -20.02 8.50
C ALA A 139 -13.33 -21.28 7.73
N LYS A 140 -13.56 -21.33 6.40
CA LYS A 140 -13.04 -22.40 5.54
C LYS A 140 -11.52 -22.47 5.57
N LEU A 141 -10.83 -21.33 5.45
CA LEU A 141 -9.37 -21.31 5.51
C LEU A 141 -8.84 -21.85 6.84
N LYS A 142 -9.50 -21.53 7.95
CA LYS A 142 -9.17 -22.08 9.28
C LYS A 142 -9.36 -23.60 9.31
N GLN A 143 -10.48 -24.12 8.81
CA GLN A 143 -10.72 -25.56 8.71
C GLN A 143 -9.66 -26.27 7.86
N LEU A 144 -9.32 -25.71 6.69
CA LEU A 144 -8.28 -26.26 5.82
C LEU A 144 -6.89 -26.22 6.47
N HIS A 145 -6.59 -25.17 7.24
CA HIS A 145 -5.37 -25.13 8.04
C HIS A 145 -5.33 -26.27 9.05
N ASP A 146 -6.42 -26.49 9.79
CA ASP A 146 -6.49 -27.56 10.80
C ASP A 146 -6.40 -28.96 10.15
N MET A 147 -7.03 -29.15 9.00
CA MET A 147 -6.88 -30.37 8.18
C MET A 147 -5.43 -30.57 7.75
N TRP A 148 -4.77 -29.52 7.23
CA TRP A 148 -3.38 -29.58 6.83
C TRP A 148 -2.46 -29.97 8.00
N GLN A 149 -2.68 -29.45 9.21
CA GLN A 149 -1.88 -29.85 10.37
C GLN A 149 -2.02 -31.34 10.68
N LYS A 150 -3.23 -31.90 10.56
CA LYS A 150 -3.52 -33.32 10.81
C LYS A 150 -3.00 -34.28 9.73
N LEU A 151 -2.71 -33.80 8.52
CA LEU A 151 -2.14 -34.65 7.47
C LEU A 151 -0.77 -35.18 7.86
N SER A 152 -0.56 -36.47 7.59
CA SER A 152 0.73 -37.14 7.76
C SER A 152 1.80 -36.60 6.80
N SER A 153 3.07 -36.90 7.09
CA SER A 153 4.19 -36.49 6.24
C SER A 153 4.08 -37.04 4.82
N SER A 154 3.62 -38.28 4.66
CA SER A 154 3.41 -38.93 3.36
C SER A 154 2.32 -38.25 2.54
N GLN A 155 1.20 -37.89 3.17
CA GLN A 155 0.10 -37.15 2.52
C GLN A 155 0.51 -35.72 2.11
N LYS A 156 1.47 -35.13 2.83
CA LYS A 156 2.03 -33.81 2.49
C LYS A 156 3.06 -33.86 1.37
N GLN A 157 3.70 -35.01 1.11
CA GLN A 157 4.78 -35.12 0.12
C GLN A 157 4.39 -34.66 -1.29
N PRO A 158 3.24 -35.05 -1.87
CA PRO A 158 2.87 -34.61 -3.21
C PRO A 158 2.77 -33.08 -3.31
N TYR A 159 2.20 -32.43 -2.29
CA TYR A 159 2.11 -30.98 -2.22
C TYR A 159 3.47 -30.30 -2.05
N MET A 160 4.40 -30.94 -1.34
CA MET A 160 5.78 -30.45 -1.20
C MET A 160 6.53 -30.52 -2.53
N GLN A 161 6.37 -31.61 -3.29
CA GLN A 161 6.93 -31.74 -4.64
C GLN A 161 6.37 -30.69 -5.58
N LEU A 162 5.04 -30.54 -5.65
CA LEU A 162 4.40 -29.51 -6.47
C LEU A 162 4.83 -28.08 -6.11
N ALA A 163 5.12 -27.83 -4.83
CA ALA A 163 5.65 -26.54 -4.40
C ALA A 163 7.10 -26.31 -4.85
N GLU A 164 7.90 -27.36 -4.96
CA GLU A 164 9.25 -27.29 -5.53
C GLU A 164 9.18 -27.02 -7.03
N ASP A 165 8.31 -27.72 -7.75
CA ASP A 165 8.08 -27.48 -9.18
C ASP A 165 7.61 -26.04 -9.44
N ASP A 166 6.73 -25.50 -8.59
CA ASP A 166 6.26 -24.11 -8.73
C ASP A 166 7.35 -23.07 -8.42
N LYS A 167 8.37 -23.42 -7.61
CA LYS A 167 9.58 -22.58 -7.47
C LYS A 167 10.39 -22.58 -8.75
N ILE A 168 10.62 -23.74 -9.36
CA ILE A 168 11.37 -23.86 -10.63
C ILE A 168 10.65 -23.05 -11.72
N ARG A 169 9.33 -23.22 -11.85
CA ARG A 169 8.48 -22.42 -12.74
C ARG A 169 8.70 -20.92 -12.53
N TYR A 170 8.56 -20.46 -11.28
CA TYR A 170 8.73 -19.04 -10.95
C TYR A 170 10.13 -18.53 -11.29
N GLU A 171 11.18 -19.30 -11.00
CA GLU A 171 12.56 -18.93 -11.30
C GLU A 171 12.82 -18.76 -12.79
N ASN A 172 12.26 -19.64 -13.62
CA ASN A 172 12.38 -19.54 -15.07
C ASN A 172 11.59 -18.33 -15.60
N GLU A 173 10.32 -18.19 -15.20
CA GLU A 173 9.47 -17.07 -15.61
C GLU A 173 10.07 -15.71 -15.20
N ILE A 174 10.57 -15.59 -13.97
CA ILE A 174 11.10 -14.31 -13.47
C ILE A 174 12.41 -13.93 -14.16
N LYS A 175 13.27 -14.89 -14.53
CA LYS A 175 14.48 -14.62 -15.31
C LYS A 175 14.13 -14.07 -16.70
N LEU A 176 13.20 -14.72 -17.39
CA LEU A 176 12.71 -14.26 -18.70
C LEU A 176 12.06 -12.88 -18.60
N TRP A 177 11.24 -12.66 -17.57
CA TRP A 177 10.62 -11.36 -17.34
C TRP A 177 11.62 -10.26 -17.03
N GLU A 178 12.64 -10.54 -16.20
CA GLU A 178 13.72 -9.58 -15.89
C GLU A 178 14.52 -9.21 -17.15
N ALA A 179 14.86 -10.19 -17.99
CA ALA A 179 15.51 -9.94 -19.28
C ALA A 179 14.65 -9.03 -20.19
N LYS A 180 13.34 -9.30 -20.26
CA LYS A 180 12.39 -8.43 -20.99
C LYS A 180 12.34 -7.01 -20.42
N MET A 181 12.37 -6.85 -19.09
CA MET A 181 12.36 -5.51 -18.48
C MET A 181 13.65 -4.72 -18.77
N ILE A 182 14.80 -5.39 -18.80
CA ILE A 182 16.09 -4.78 -19.20
C ILE A 182 16.02 -4.31 -20.65
N GLN A 183 15.51 -5.15 -21.57
CA GLN A 183 15.33 -4.78 -22.98
C GLN A 183 14.41 -3.56 -23.16
N LEU A 184 13.40 -3.39 -22.30
CA LEU A 184 12.50 -2.25 -22.29
C LEU A 184 13.05 -1.03 -21.53
N GLY A 185 14.29 -1.07 -21.04
CA GLY A 185 14.92 0.02 -20.27
C GLY A 185 14.35 0.21 -18.85
N ARG A 186 13.63 -0.78 -18.32
CA ARG A 186 12.99 -0.77 -16.99
C ARG A 186 13.77 -1.59 -15.96
N GLU A 187 15.07 -1.31 -15.88
CA GLU A 187 15.98 -1.98 -14.95
C GLU A 187 15.61 -1.74 -13.47
N ASP A 188 14.89 -0.67 -13.18
CA ASP A 188 14.33 -0.34 -11.86
C ASP A 188 13.46 -1.47 -11.27
N LEU A 189 12.92 -2.34 -12.13
CA LEU A 189 12.01 -3.41 -11.76
C LEU A 189 12.67 -4.78 -11.53
N VAL A 190 13.96 -4.90 -11.86
CA VAL A 190 14.75 -6.14 -11.72
C VAL A 190 15.13 -6.34 -10.26
N ARG A 191 15.15 -7.60 -9.79
CA ARG A 191 15.58 -7.89 -8.42
C ARG A 191 17.04 -7.48 -8.22
N SER A 192 17.30 -6.64 -7.21
CA SER A 192 18.67 -6.38 -6.77
C SER A 192 19.30 -7.68 -6.23
N LYS A 193 20.44 -8.09 -6.80
CA LYS A 193 21.20 -9.28 -6.35
C LYS A 193 21.78 -9.12 -4.94
N GLN A 194 21.91 -7.90 -4.44
CA GLN A 194 22.36 -7.64 -3.08
C GLN A 194 21.19 -7.78 -2.10
N LYS A 195 21.18 -8.87 -1.31
CA LYS A 195 20.36 -8.97 -0.10
C LYS A 195 20.75 -7.81 0.82
N LYS A 196 19.99 -6.70 0.81
CA LYS A 196 20.17 -5.66 1.81
C LYS A 196 20.03 -6.31 3.20
N PRO A 197 21.00 -6.15 4.11
CA PRO A 197 20.87 -6.70 5.45
C PRO A 197 19.58 -6.15 6.06
N LYS A 198 18.74 -7.04 6.60
CA LYS A 198 17.55 -6.61 7.36
C LYS A 198 18.05 -5.68 8.46
N LYS A 199 17.76 -4.37 8.38
CA LYS A 199 17.94 -3.46 9.51
C LYS A 199 17.18 -4.08 10.68
N LYS A 200 17.90 -4.61 11.67
CA LYS A 200 17.32 -4.98 12.95
C LYS A 200 16.66 -3.70 13.48
N THR A 201 15.34 -3.72 13.65
CA THR A 201 14.63 -2.67 14.37
C THR A 201 15.26 -2.57 15.76
N ALA A 202 15.53 -1.34 16.21
CA ALA A 202 16.31 -1.02 17.41
C ALA A 202 15.66 -1.42 18.75
N GLU A 203 14.65 -2.29 18.73
CA GLU A 203 13.87 -2.68 19.90
C GLU A 203 14.39 -3.96 20.58
N THR A 204 15.19 -4.77 19.87
CA THR A 204 15.83 -5.98 20.43
C THR A 204 17.23 -5.75 21.03
N ALA A 205 17.76 -4.52 21.02
CA ALA A 205 19.09 -4.20 21.56
C ALA A 205 19.08 -3.74 23.03
N LYS A 206 17.90 -3.58 23.67
CA LYS A 206 17.78 -3.13 25.07
C LYS A 206 17.62 -4.26 26.11
N LYS A 207 17.82 -5.53 25.74
CA LYS A 207 17.72 -6.68 26.68
C LYS A 207 19.02 -7.46 26.91
N ALA A 208 20.16 -6.87 26.57
CA ALA A 208 21.46 -7.39 26.98
C ALA A 208 22.18 -6.31 27.79
N GLU A 209 21.85 -6.20 29.07
CA GLU A 209 22.74 -5.56 30.05
C GLU A 209 23.90 -6.51 30.38
N PRO A 210 25.11 -5.97 30.65
CA PRO A 210 26.26 -6.77 31.03
C PRO A 210 26.27 -6.99 32.55
N VAL A 211 26.25 -8.25 32.99
CA VAL A 211 26.56 -8.58 34.39
C VAL A 211 28.06 -8.40 34.59
N ARG A 212 28.43 -7.44 35.44
CA ARG A 212 29.82 -7.17 35.86
C ARG A 212 30.11 -7.88 37.19
N ALA A 213 31.34 -8.39 37.28
CA ALA A 213 32.15 -8.65 38.47
C ALA A 213 32.13 -10.06 39.09
N SER A 214 33.21 -10.80 38.87
CA SER A 214 33.96 -11.46 39.95
C SER A 214 35.41 -11.68 39.49
N SER A 215 36.34 -11.75 40.44
CA SER A 215 37.81 -11.94 40.34
C SER A 215 38.68 -10.71 40.04
N ARG A 216 38.82 -9.85 41.06
CA ARG A 216 40.03 -9.07 41.32
C ARG A 216 40.61 -9.56 42.65
N GLU A 217 41.55 -10.49 42.58
CA GLU A 217 42.55 -10.73 43.63
C GLU A 217 43.59 -11.71 43.09
N GLN A 218 44.73 -11.18 42.64
CA GLN A 218 46.07 -11.61 43.05
C GLN A 218 47.16 -10.91 42.23
N LYS A 219 48.15 -10.40 42.98
CA LYS A 219 49.51 -10.02 42.58
C LYS A 219 49.72 -8.70 41.82
N VAL A 220 49.55 -7.60 42.56
CA VAL A 220 50.57 -6.54 42.58
C VAL A 220 51.71 -7.01 43.48
N LYS A 221 52.78 -7.54 42.89
CA LYS A 221 54.12 -7.62 43.51
C LYS A 221 55.12 -8.06 42.42
N LEU A 222 55.60 -7.10 41.64
CA LEU A 222 56.88 -7.13 40.91
C LEU A 222 56.97 -5.83 40.08
N LYS A 223 57.11 -4.70 40.77
CA LYS A 223 57.59 -3.45 40.18
C LYS A 223 58.56 -2.82 41.18
N SER A 224 59.74 -3.45 41.29
CA SER A 224 60.91 -2.92 41.98
C SER A 224 62.06 -3.90 41.73
N LYS A 225 63.17 -3.37 41.18
CA LYS A 225 64.35 -4.04 40.58
C LYS A 225 64.13 -4.34 39.08
N LYS A 226 64.89 -3.81 38.13
CA LYS A 226 66.22 -3.20 38.21
C LYS A 226 66.45 -2.36 36.94
N SER A 227 66.83 -1.11 37.13
CA SER A 227 67.61 -0.25 36.24
C SER A 227 69.09 -0.65 36.29
N GLU A 228 69.88 -0.23 35.28
CA GLU A 228 71.31 -0.57 35.03
C GLU A 228 71.44 -1.96 34.38
N GLU A 229 71.89 -2.10 33.12
CA GLU A 229 72.99 -1.45 32.38
C GLU A 229 72.75 -1.64 30.87
#